data_AF-V4S203-F1
#
_entry.id   AF-V4S203-F1
#
_cell.length_a   1.000
_cell.length_b   1.000
_cell.length_c   1.000
_cell.angle_alpha   90.00
_cell.angle_beta   90.00
_cell.angle_gamma   90.00
#
_symmetry.space_group_name_H-M   'P 1'
#
loop_
_entity.id
_entity.type
_entity.pdbx_description
1 polymer ?
#
loop_
_entity_poly.entity_id
_entity_poly.type
_entity_poly.pdbx_seq_one_letter_code
_entity_poly.pdbx_strand_id
1 'polypeptide(L)' 'MPIRLLEIQPLLLEKGIVKSFSAANATLVYAIQWMEGVEFDLSKSAVKVHRARLRKIGLDIGKPFAGEIVSLQKQQI' A
#
# COMPACT_ATOMS: atom_id res chain seq x y z
N MET A 1 -12.28 5.65 7.45
CA MET A 1 -11.55 4.86 8.46
C MET A 1 -10.09 4.82 8.07
N PRO A 2 -9.14 5.22 8.94
CA PRO A 2 -7.71 5.06 8.66
C PRO A 2 -7.36 3.57 8.61
N ILE A 3 -6.63 3.16 7.57
CA ILE A 3 -6.12 1.78 7.49
C ILE A 3 -4.90 1.73 8.41
N ARG A 4 -4.88 0.80 9.36
CA ARG A 4 -3.68 0.58 10.19
C ARG A 4 -2.65 -0.19 9.38
N LEU A 5 -1.37 0.07 9.63
CA LEU A 5 -0.27 -0.56 8.90
C LEU A 5 -0.40 -2.09 8.81
N LEU A 6 -0.65 -2.75 9.95
CA LEU A 6 -0.77 -4.21 10.02
C LEU A 6 -2.02 -4.76 9.30
N GLU A 7 -3.01 -3.91 9.00
CA GLU A 7 -4.23 -4.30 8.29
C GLU A 7 -4.02 -4.34 6.77
N ILE A 8 -2.95 -3.72 6.23
CA ILE A 8 -2.69 -3.72 4.79
C ILE A 8 -2.58 -5.14 4.25
N GLN A 9 -1.84 -6.00 4.93
CA GLN A 9 -1.62 -7.37 4.50
C GLN A 9 -2.91 -8.21 4.46
N PRO A 10 -3.71 -8.35 5.55
CA PRO A 10 -4.97 -9.09 5.51
C PRO A 10 -5.95 -8.47 4.51
N LEU A 11 -6.02 -7.14 4.41
CA LEU A 11 -6.89 -6.44 3.46
C LEU A 11 -6.57 -6.78 1.99
N LEU A 12 -5.28 -6.93 1.65
CA LEU A 12 -4.86 -7.31 0.30
C LEU A 12 -5.30 -8.74 -0.07
N LEU A 13 -5.29 -9.65 0.91
CA LEU A 13 -5.74 -11.04 0.73
C LEU A 13 -7.27 -11.11 0.65
N GLU A 14 -7.96 -10.46 1.59
CA GLU A 14 -9.43 -10.43 1.67
C GLU A 14 -10.05 -9.85 0.40
N LYS A 15 -9.48 -8.76 -0.13
CA LYS A 15 -9.94 -8.14 -1.39
C LYS A 15 -9.48 -8.88 -2.65
N GLY A 16 -8.77 -10.01 -2.52
CA GLY A 16 -8.25 -10.78 -3.65
C GLY A 16 -7.25 -10.02 -4.53
N ILE A 17 -6.59 -8.99 -3.98
CA ILE A 17 -5.63 -8.17 -4.73
C ILE A 17 -4.34 -8.96 -5.01
N VAL A 18 -4.00 -9.88 -4.11
CA VAL A 18 -2.89 -10.82 -4.24
C VAL A 18 -3.36 -12.24 -3.92
N LYS A 19 -2.64 -13.24 -4.44
CA LYS A 19 -3.02 -14.66 -4.31
C LYS A 19 -2.31 -15.40 -3.16
N SER A 20 -1.33 -14.77 -2.52
CA SER A 20 -0.53 -15.43 -1.49
C SER A 20 -0.12 -14.49 -0.36
N PHE A 21 0.04 -15.06 0.83
CA PHE A 21 0.48 -14.34 2.03
C PHE A 21 1.84 -13.67 1.83
N SER A 22 2.77 -14.35 1.15
CA SER A 22 4.10 -13.80 0.83
C SER A 22 4.00 -12.56 -0.09
N ALA A 23 3.14 -12.58 -1.12
CA ALA A 23 2.93 -11.42 -1.98
C ALA A 23 2.26 -10.25 -1.24
N ALA A 24 1.37 -10.54 -0.28
CA ALA A 24 0.79 -9.55 0.61
C ALA A 24 1.85 -8.91 1.50
N ASN A 25 2.69 -9.72 2.15
CA ASN A 25 3.79 -9.27 3.00
C ASN A 25 4.80 -8.42 2.25
N ALA A 26 5.21 -8.85 1.06
CA ALA A 26 6.10 -8.05 0.22
C ALA A 26 5.49 -6.67 -0.08
N THR A 27 4.17 -6.60 -0.29
CA THR A 27 3.49 -5.31 -0.53
C THR A 27 3.39 -4.46 0.74
N LEU A 28 3.17 -5.08 1.91
CA LEU A 28 3.22 -4.41 3.22
C LEU A 28 4.60 -3.77 3.46
N VAL A 29 5.70 -4.47 3.16
CA VAL A 29 7.06 -3.95 3.33
C VAL A 29 7.29 -2.65 2.53
N TYR A 30 6.75 -2.55 1.32
CA TYR A 30 6.81 -1.29 0.55
C TYR A 30 6.03 -0.15 1.22
N ALA A 31 4.90 -0.45 1.87
CA ALA A 31 4.17 0.55 2.64
C ALA A 31 4.95 0.98 3.89
N ILE A 32 5.62 0.06 4.59
CA ILE A 32 6.50 0.37 5.73
C ILE A 32 7.62 1.31 5.30
N GLN A 33 8.39 0.92 4.27
CA GLN A 33 9.49 1.73 3.74
C GLN A 33 9.02 3.13 3.31
N TRP A 34 7.84 3.21 2.67
CA TRP A 34 7.25 4.49 2.31
C TRP A 34 6.97 5.38 3.54
N MET A 35 6.44 4.80 4.62
CA MET A 35 6.20 5.51 5.87
C MET A 35 7.49 5.96 6.56
N GLU A 36 8.56 5.18 6.42
CA GLU A 36 9.91 5.52 6.91
C GLU A 36 10.59 6.61 6.06
N GLY A 37 9.93 7.07 4.98
CA GLY A 37 10.41 8.16 4.11
C GLY A 37 11.28 7.67 2.95
N VAL A 38 11.29 6.38 2.64
CA VAL A 38 12.02 5.86 1.48
C VAL A 38 11.40 6.37 0.19
N GLU A 39 12.23 7.01 -0.64
CA GLU A 39 11.86 7.37 -2.01
C GLU A 39 12.07 6.20 -2.96
N PHE A 40 11.03 5.84 -3.72
CA PHE A 40 11.10 4.74 -4.68
C PHE A 40 11.37 5.25 -6.09
N ASP A 41 12.28 4.57 -6.77
CA ASP A 41 12.44 4.69 -8.22
C ASP A 41 11.20 4.11 -8.94
N LEU A 42 10.32 5.01 -9.40
CA LEU A 42 9.06 4.66 -10.06
C LEU A 42 9.26 4.01 -11.45
N SER A 43 10.48 3.95 -11.97
CA SER A 43 10.79 3.25 -13.22
C SER A 43 10.84 1.72 -13.01
N LYS A 44 11.18 1.25 -11.80
CA LYS A 44 11.35 -0.18 -11.48
C LYS A 44 10.03 -0.94 -11.53
N SER A 45 10.05 -2.11 -12.17
CA SER A 45 8.87 -2.98 -12.33
C SER A 45 8.27 -3.40 -10.99
N ALA A 46 9.10 -3.77 -10.00
CA ALA A 46 8.65 -4.14 -8.67
C ALA A 46 7.88 -3.00 -7.96
N VAL A 47 8.43 -1.78 -8.00
CA VAL A 47 7.78 -0.58 -7.45
C VAL A 47 6.41 -0.35 -8.11
N LYS A 48 6.34 -0.45 -9.44
CA LYS A 48 5.07 -0.32 -10.19
C LYS A 48 4.03 -1.35 -9.74
N VAL A 49 4.44 -2.61 -9.55
CA VAL A 49 3.55 -3.70 -9.11
C VAL A 49 3.01 -3.43 -7.70
N HIS A 50 3.87 -3.13 -6.73
CA HIS A 50 3.44 -2.91 -5.35
C HIS A 50 2.61 -1.63 -5.20
N ARG A 51 3.00 -0.55 -5.89
CA ARG A 51 2.21 0.67 -5.99
C ARG A 51 0.81 0.42 -6.55
N ALA A 52 0.69 -0.37 -7.62
CA ALA A 52 -0.61 -0.70 -8.21
C ALA A 52 -1.51 -1.47 -7.23
N ARG A 53 -0.94 -2.37 -6.41
CA ARG A 53 -1.68 -3.09 -5.36
C ARG A 53 -2.14 -2.14 -4.24
N LEU A 54 -1.24 -1.29 -3.75
CA LEU A 54 -1.53 -0.31 -2.69
C LEU A 54 -2.58 0.71 -3.13
N ARG A 55 -2.58 1.13 -4.41
CA ARG A 55 -3.61 2.03 -4.95
C ARG A 55 -5.01 1.45 -4.90
N LYS A 56 -5.16 0.12 -5.00
CA LYS A 56 -6.48 -0.54 -4.87
C LYS A 56 -7.07 -0.45 -3.46
N ILE A 57 -6.24 -0.19 -2.45
CA ILE A 57 -6.67 0.09 -1.07
C ILE A 57 -6.52 1.57 -0.69
N GLY A 58 -6.31 2.44 -1.70
CA GLY A 58 -6.27 3.88 -1.51
C GLY A 58 -4.91 4.43 -1.04
N LEU A 59 -3.81 3.70 -1.18
CA LEU A 59 -2.46 4.17 -0.81
C LEU A 59 -1.59 4.38 -2.06
N ASP A 60 -0.78 5.45 -2.10
CA ASP A 60 0.08 5.76 -3.25
C ASP A 60 1.51 6.11 -2.82
N ILE A 61 2.39 5.11 -2.83
CA ILE A 61 3.83 5.24 -2.51
C ILE A 61 4.64 6.04 -3.53
N GLY A 62 4.01 6.55 -4.60
CA GLY A 62 4.64 7.48 -5.54
C GLY A 62 4.41 8.95 -5.18
N LYS A 63 3.82 9.24 -4.03
CA LYS A 63 3.71 10.58 -3.45
C LYS A 63 4.50 10.63 -2.14
N PRO A 64 4.97 11.79 -1.68
CA PRO A 64 5.54 11.92 -0.35
C PRO A 64 4.58 11.40 0.73
N PHE A 65 5.10 10.75 1.76
CA PHE A 65 4.29 10.28 2.88
C PHE A 65 3.73 11.48 3.64
N ALA A 66 2.40 11.53 3.79
CA ALA A 66 1.71 12.67 4.39
C ALA A 66 1.59 12.59 5.93
N GLY A 67 2.23 11.61 6.56
CA GLY A 67 2.16 11.38 8.01
C GLY A 67 1.06 10.40 8.46
N GLU A 68 0.14 10.03 7.58
CA GLU A 68 -0.96 9.10 7.91
C GLU A 68 -1.24 8.09 6.77
N ILE A 69 -1.58 6.85 7.14
CA ILE A 69 -2.12 5.85 6.20
C ILE A 69 -3.63 6.08 6.09
N VAL A 70 -4.02 6.85 5.08
CA VAL A 70 -5.43 7.12 4.78
C VAL A 70 -5.80 6.49 3.44
N SER A 71 -6.84 5.66 3.42
CA SER A 71 -7.44 5.20 2.16
C SER A 71 -8.06 6.40 1.45
N LEU A 72 -7.67 6.63 0.19
CA LEU A 72 -8.27 7.64 -0.69
C LEU A 72 -9.75 7.39 -1.03
N GLN A 73 -10.37 6.31 -0.53
CA GLN A 73 -11.81 6.10 -0.67
C GLN A 73 -12.55 7.10 0.23
N LYS A 74 -13.08 8.13 -0.43
CA LYS A 74 -13.89 9.22 0.12
C LYS A 74 -14.76 8.77 1.31
N GLN A 75 -14.71 9.60 2.35
CA GLN A 75 -15.77 9.74 3.34
C GLN A 75 -17.13 9.77 2.61
N GLN A 76 -17.93 8.74 2.79
CA GLN A 76 -19.34 8.75 2.43
C GLN A 76 -20.10 8.23 3.65
N ILE A 77 -20.40 9.17 4.55
CA ILE A 77 -21.69 9.24 5.25
C ILE A 77 -22.06 10.72 5.26
#